data_AF-A0A925BDH4-F1
#
_entry.id   AF-A0A925BDH4-F1
#
_cell.length_a   1.000
_cell.length_b   1.000
_cell.length_c   1.000
_cell.angle_alpha   90.00
_cell.angle_beta   90.00
_cell.angle_gamma   90.00
#
_symmetry.space_group_name_H-M   'P 1'
#
loop_
_entity.id
_entity.type
_entity.pdbx_description
1 polymer ?
#
loop_
_entity_poly.entity_id
_entity_poly.type
_entity_poly.pdbx_seq_one_letter_code
_entity_poly.pdbx_strand_id
1 'polypeptide(L)'
;MDRALAFPVEDLYADGQPAGQVGQEIYGRGGAWTFVTRGYERIPNMALMLFSEYPVYDRQWEMGRTGATCGVTFRTCGAANGGDMRGRVCVVSPDGSPVPKVAVCVTENGDEVPLPVTLPEPGRTEAWVGQGAEVIIRW
;
A
#
# COMPACT_ATOMS: atom_id res chain seq x y z
N MET A 1 15.19 21.07 23.40
CA MET A 1 14.09 20.76 22.48
C MET A 1 14.69 20.23 21.20
N ASP A 2 14.59 18.92 20.99
CA ASP A 2 14.96 18.32 19.71
C ASP A 2 13.88 18.66 18.68
N ARG A 3 14.25 19.37 17.62
CA ARG A 3 13.32 19.82 16.57
C ARG A 3 13.03 18.72 15.53
N ALA A 4 13.72 17.59 15.61
CA ALA A 4 13.46 16.43 14.75
C ALA A 4 12.36 15.51 15.30
N LEU A 5 11.92 15.74 16.54
CA LEU A 5 10.83 14.96 17.15
C LEU A 5 9.48 15.53 16.69
N ALA A 6 8.80 14.82 15.81
CA ALA A 6 7.46 15.18 15.35
C ALA A 6 6.42 14.80 16.41
N PHE A 7 6.11 15.72 17.32
CA PHE A 7 4.93 15.62 18.18
C PHE A 7 4.01 16.82 17.93
N PRO A 8 2.68 16.62 17.93
CA PRO A 8 1.73 17.73 17.77
C PRO A 8 1.94 18.77 18.87
N VAL A 9 1.88 20.05 18.50
CA VAL A 9 2.07 21.16 19.44
C VAL A 9 0.95 21.18 20.49
N GLU A 10 -0.22 20.66 20.14
CA GLU A 10 -1.40 20.51 20.97
C GLU A 10 -1.20 19.53 22.14
N ASP A 11 -0.25 18.61 22.04
CA ASP A 11 0.12 17.66 23.11
C ASP A 11 1.18 18.24 24.09
N LEU A 12 1.64 19.48 23.87
CA LEU A 12 2.58 20.17 24.75
C LEU A 12 1.84 21.04 25.77
N TYR A 13 1.65 20.51 26.98
CA TYR A 13 1.10 21.30 28.08
C TYR A 13 2.12 22.33 28.57
N ALA A 14 1.67 23.59 28.69
CA ALA A 14 2.53 24.72 29.06
C ALA A 14 3.14 24.61 30.48
N ASP A 15 2.59 23.73 31.32
CA ASP A 15 3.04 23.47 32.68
C ASP A 15 4.01 22.27 32.80
N GLY A 16 4.41 21.67 31.67
CA GLY A 16 5.34 20.54 31.65
C GLY A 16 4.73 19.24 32.16
N GLN A 17 3.39 19.14 32.25
CA GLN A 17 2.74 17.88 32.55
C GLN A 17 3.04 16.83 31.46
N PRO A 18 3.22 15.55 31.86
CA PRO A 18 3.42 14.47 30.91
C PRO A 18 2.25 14.42 29.93
N ALA A 19 2.56 14.30 28.63
CA ALA A 19 1.57 14.25 27.56
C ALA A 19 0.45 13.25 27.89
N GLY A 20 -0.78 13.72 27.76
CA GLY A 20 -1.97 12.96 28.14
C GLY A 20 -2.14 11.75 27.24
N GLN A 21 -2.28 10.58 27.86
CA GLN A 21 -2.58 9.28 27.24
C GLN A 21 -3.67 9.32 26.15
N VAL A 22 -4.59 10.29 26.24
CA VAL A 22 -5.74 10.48 25.34
C VAL A 22 -5.33 10.92 23.93
N GLY A 23 -4.30 11.77 23.76
CA GLY A 23 -3.86 12.21 22.42
C GLY A 23 -3.35 11.05 21.58
N GLN A 24 -2.42 10.27 22.13
CA GLN A 24 -1.86 9.07 21.52
C GLN A 24 -2.93 7.99 21.25
N GLU A 25 -3.91 7.82 22.14
CA GLU A 25 -5.01 6.87 21.95
C GLU A 25 -5.96 7.27 20.82
N ILE A 26 -6.29 8.56 20.68
CA ILE A 26 -7.20 9.05 19.63
C ILE A 26 -6.50 9.09 18.27
N TYR A 27 -5.28 9.64 18.18
CA TYR A 27 -4.55 9.72 16.91
C TYR A 27 -4.01 8.35 16.45
N GLY A 28 -3.57 7.51 17.38
CA GLY A 28 -3.14 6.14 17.09
C GLY A 28 -4.28 5.25 16.59
N ARG A 29 -5.47 5.35 17.19
CA ARG A 29 -6.66 4.59 16.74
C ARG A 29 -7.28 5.16 15.47
N GLY A 30 -7.30 6.49 15.29
CA GLY A 30 -7.80 7.15 14.08
C GLY A 30 -6.95 6.91 12.83
N GLY A 31 -5.63 6.76 13.01
CA GLY A 31 -4.70 6.42 11.93
C GLY A 31 -5.05 5.09 11.26
N ALA A 32 -5.38 4.06 12.03
CA ALA A 32 -5.76 2.75 11.49
C ALA A 32 -6.97 2.85 10.52
N TRP A 33 -8.00 3.62 10.88
CA TRP A 33 -9.16 3.83 10.01
C TRP A 33 -8.80 4.59 8.72
N THR A 34 -7.92 5.59 8.83
CA THR A 34 -7.43 6.33 7.66
C THR A 34 -6.67 5.40 6.72
N PHE A 35 -5.83 4.50 7.24
CA PHE A 35 -5.10 3.54 6.39
C PHE A 35 -6.02 2.48 5.79
N VAL A 36 -7.01 1.99 6.54
CA VAL A 36 -8.02 1.05 6.03
C VAL A 36 -8.77 1.63 4.84
N THR A 37 -9.20 2.90 4.89
CA THR A 37 -9.89 3.52 3.75
C THR A 37 -9.02 3.67 2.49
N ARG A 38 -7.70 3.59 2.63
CA ARG A 38 -6.74 3.68 1.52
C ARG A 38 -6.17 2.32 1.09
N GLY A 39 -6.60 1.24 1.73
CA GLY A 39 -6.17 -0.11 1.36
C GLY A 39 -6.67 -0.54 0.00
N TYR A 40 -7.80 0.01 -0.45
CA TYR A 40 -8.39 -0.25 -1.77
C TYR A 40 -8.38 1.01 -2.65
N GLU A 41 -7.96 0.84 -3.90
CA GLU A 41 -7.95 1.89 -4.91
C GLU A 41 -8.54 1.38 -6.22
N ARG A 42 -9.35 2.20 -6.90
CA ARG A 42 -9.85 1.85 -8.23
C ARG A 42 -8.73 1.93 -9.26
N ILE A 43 -8.58 0.89 -10.08
CA ILE A 43 -7.69 0.92 -11.23
C ILE A 43 -8.34 1.82 -12.29
N PRO A 44 -7.67 2.89 -12.76
CA PRO A 44 -8.23 3.77 -13.79
C PRO A 44 -8.63 2.99 -15.04
N ASN A 45 -9.68 3.42 -15.73
CA ASN A 45 -10.12 2.81 -17.00
C ASN A 45 -10.34 1.28 -16.96
N MET A 46 -10.62 0.73 -15.77
CA MET A 46 -10.93 -0.68 -15.56
C MET A 46 -11.96 -0.85 -14.44
N ALA A 47 -12.74 -1.92 -14.51
CA ALA A 47 -13.67 -2.32 -13.45
C ALA A 47 -12.97 -3.18 -12.37
N LEU A 48 -11.72 -2.84 -12.02
CA LEU A 48 -10.89 -3.59 -11.06
C LEU A 48 -10.41 -2.65 -9.95
N MET A 49 -9.98 -3.23 -8.83
CA MET A 49 -9.36 -2.50 -7.73
C MET A 49 -7.97 -3.08 -7.41
N LEU A 50 -7.05 -2.20 -7.04
CA LEU A 50 -5.82 -2.53 -6.38
C LEU A 50 -6.08 -2.56 -4.88
N PHE A 51 -5.67 -3.62 -4.20
CA PHE A 51 -5.62 -3.69 -2.76
C PHE A 51 -4.17 -3.84 -2.28
N SER A 52 -3.81 -3.15 -1.21
CA SER A 52 -2.51 -3.26 -0.56
C SER A 52 -2.65 -3.15 0.96
N GLU A 53 -2.03 -4.08 1.69
CA GLU A 53 -1.96 -4.03 3.15
C GLU A 53 -1.00 -2.95 3.65
N TYR A 54 0.00 -2.59 2.84
CA TYR A 54 0.83 -1.43 3.08
C TYR A 54 0.23 -0.20 2.41
N PRO A 55 0.27 0.99 3.04
CA PRO A 55 0.01 2.23 2.34
C PRO A 55 0.93 2.34 1.11
N VAL A 56 0.42 2.88 0.00
CA VAL A 56 1.16 3.00 -1.26
C VAL A 56 1.31 4.45 -1.72
N TYR A 57 2.42 4.77 -2.38
CA TYR A 57 2.72 6.09 -2.92
C TYR A 57 3.47 6.00 -4.27
N ASP A 58 3.71 7.14 -4.93
CA ASP A 58 4.40 7.25 -6.23
C ASP A 58 3.81 6.35 -7.34
N ARG A 59 2.48 6.30 -7.40
CA ARG A 59 1.75 5.48 -8.37
C ARG A 59 1.91 6.02 -9.79
N GLN A 60 2.36 5.17 -10.70
CA GLN A 60 2.48 5.43 -12.12
C GLN A 60 1.67 4.38 -12.88
N TRP A 61 0.58 4.81 -13.50
CA TRP A 61 -0.30 3.94 -14.28
C TRP A 61 0.19 3.81 -15.71
N GLU A 62 0.23 2.57 -16.22
CA GLU A 62 0.58 2.28 -17.61
C GLU A 62 -0.71 2.07 -18.43
N MET A 63 -0.90 2.86 -19.48
CA MET A 63 -2.04 2.74 -20.38
C MET A 63 -1.70 1.86 -21.59
N GLY A 64 -2.57 0.90 -21.88
CA GLY A 64 -2.49 0.10 -23.09
C GLY A 64 -2.99 0.86 -24.32
N ARG A 65 -2.78 0.26 -25.50
CA ARG A 65 -3.15 0.85 -26.80
C ARG A 65 -4.66 1.12 -26.96
N THR A 66 -5.49 0.40 -26.21
CA THR A 66 -6.95 0.53 -26.23
C THR A 66 -7.48 1.57 -25.25
N GLY A 67 -6.60 2.24 -24.48
CA GLY A 67 -6.97 3.18 -23.43
C GLY A 67 -7.31 2.53 -22.09
N ALA A 68 -7.37 1.19 -22.03
CA ALA A 68 -7.45 0.46 -20.77
C ALA A 68 -6.08 0.47 -20.07
N THR A 69 -6.08 0.57 -18.73
CA THR A 69 -4.85 0.38 -17.95
C THR A 69 -4.35 -1.05 -18.13
N CYS A 70 -3.04 -1.21 -18.31
CA CYS A 70 -2.38 -2.52 -18.44
C CYS A 70 -1.32 -2.78 -17.36
N GLY A 71 -1.03 -1.79 -16.52
CA GLY A 71 -0.13 -1.97 -15.39
C GLY A 71 -0.06 -0.77 -14.45
N VAL A 72 0.66 -0.96 -13.36
CA VAL A 72 0.96 0.07 -12.37
C VAL A 72 2.31 -0.20 -11.71
N THR A 73 3.07 0.86 -11.51
CA THR A 73 4.25 0.88 -10.65
C THR A 73 3.96 1.75 -9.42
N PHE A 74 4.34 1.30 -8.24
CA PHE A 74 4.16 2.07 -7.00
C PHE A 74 5.17 1.63 -5.94
N ARG A 75 5.23 2.37 -4.83
CA ARG A 75 6.04 2.00 -3.66
C ARG A 75 5.18 1.71 -2.45
N THR A 76 5.51 0.64 -1.71
CA THR A 76 4.92 0.36 -0.41
C THR A 76 5.60 1.20 0.68
N CYS A 77 4.83 1.72 1.61
CA CYS A 77 5.38 2.42 2.78
C CYS A 77 6.06 1.45 3.75
N GLY A 78 7.03 1.97 4.51
CA GLY A 78 7.74 1.26 5.56
C GLY A 78 9.24 1.30 5.36
N ALA A 79 10.00 0.76 6.32
CA ALA A 79 11.45 0.75 6.24
C ALA A 79 11.91 -0.41 5.34
N ALA A 80 12.83 -0.13 4.40
CA ALA A 80 13.48 -1.17 3.59
C ALA A 80 14.21 -2.22 4.46
N ASN A 81 14.56 -1.85 5.69
CA ASN A 81 15.23 -2.69 6.69
C ASN A 81 14.25 -3.30 7.71
N GLY A 82 12.93 -3.24 7.45
CA GLY A 82 11.86 -3.63 8.39
C GLY A 82 11.76 -5.11 8.73
N GLY A 83 12.79 -5.91 8.42
CA GLY A 83 12.80 -7.37 8.58
C GLY A 83 11.96 -8.11 7.55
N ASP A 84 11.69 -9.39 7.81
CA ASP A 84 10.91 -10.29 6.93
C ASP A 84 9.39 -10.01 6.92
N MET A 85 8.96 -8.81 7.33
CA MET A 85 7.54 -8.45 7.32
C MET A 85 7.05 -8.28 5.89
N ARG A 86 6.10 -9.11 5.50
CA ARG A 86 5.46 -9.06 4.18
C ARG A 86 3.99 -8.71 4.32
N GLY A 87 3.49 -7.99 3.32
CA GLY A 87 2.09 -7.63 3.16
C GLY A 87 1.61 -8.05 1.79
N ARG A 88 0.30 -8.17 1.65
CA ARG A 88 -0.35 -8.58 0.41
C ARG A 88 -0.61 -7.39 -0.50
N VAL A 89 -0.40 -7.62 -1.78
CA VAL A 89 -0.95 -6.82 -2.87
C VAL A 89 -1.85 -7.70 -3.72
N CYS A 90 -3.02 -7.16 -4.07
CA CYS A 90 -4.05 -7.89 -4.79
C CYS A 90 -4.62 -7.02 -5.91
N VAL A 91 -4.89 -7.63 -7.06
CA VAL A 91 -5.87 -7.09 -8.02
C VAL A 91 -7.17 -7.83 -7.77
N VAL A 92 -8.24 -7.08 -7.51
CA VAL A 92 -9.55 -7.64 -7.16
C VAL A 92 -10.63 -7.13 -8.09
N SER A 93 -11.59 -8.00 -8.42
CA SER A 93 -12.82 -7.59 -9.09
C SER A 93 -13.91 -7.33 -8.05
N PRO A 94 -14.51 -6.12 -8.01
CA PRO A 94 -15.57 -5.80 -7.03
C PRO A 94 -16.82 -6.67 -7.14
N ASP A 95 -17.11 -7.20 -8.33
CA ASP A 95 -18.27 -8.03 -8.62
C ASP A 95 -17.98 -9.54 -8.54
N GLY A 96 -16.74 -9.93 -8.18
CA GLY A 96 -16.31 -11.33 -8.13
C GLY A 96 -16.06 -11.97 -9.50
N SER A 97 -16.14 -11.21 -10.60
CA SER A 97 -15.78 -11.72 -11.92
C SER A 97 -14.28 -12.08 -11.99
N PRO A 98 -13.88 -13.04 -12.85
CA PRO A 98 -12.48 -13.44 -12.96
C PRO A 98 -11.56 -12.25 -13.31
N VAL A 99 -10.50 -12.10 -12.53
CA VAL A 99 -9.43 -11.13 -12.80
C VAL A 99 -8.53 -11.59 -13.95
N PRO A 100 -7.92 -10.67 -14.72
CA PRO A 100 -6.96 -11.04 -15.75
C PRO A 100 -5.73 -11.74 -15.15
N LYS A 101 -4.91 -12.35 -16.02
CA LYS A 101 -3.65 -12.93 -15.58
C LYS A 101 -2.70 -11.79 -15.19
N VAL A 102 -2.35 -11.73 -13.91
CA VAL A 102 -1.47 -10.69 -13.37
C VAL A 102 -0.05 -11.23 -13.19
N ALA A 103 0.94 -10.42 -13.58
CA ALA A 103 2.32 -10.56 -13.19
C ALA A 103 2.67 -9.49 -12.15
N VAL A 104 3.38 -9.87 -11.09
CA VAL A 104 3.86 -8.97 -10.04
C VAL A 104 5.38 -9.11 -9.95
N CYS A 105 6.09 -7.99 -9.99
CA CYS A 105 7.54 -7.93 -9.79
C CYS A 105 7.87 -6.92 -8.68
N VAL A 106 9.05 -7.06 -8.10
CA VAL A 106 9.68 -6.03 -7.27
C VAL A 106 11.02 -5.63 -7.88
N THR A 107 11.43 -4.38 -7.67
CA THR A 107 12.76 -3.93 -8.07
C THR A 107 13.77 -4.26 -6.98
N GLU A 108 14.72 -5.16 -7.26
CA GLU A 108 15.83 -5.49 -6.36
C GLU A 108 17.16 -5.19 -7.07
N ASN A 109 18.00 -4.34 -6.47
CA ASN A 109 19.29 -3.91 -7.06
C ASN A 109 19.19 -3.35 -8.51
N GLY A 110 18.02 -2.85 -8.90
CA GLY A 110 17.77 -2.30 -10.24
C GLY A 110 17.17 -3.31 -11.23
N ASP A 111 17.03 -4.58 -10.85
CA ASP A 111 16.44 -5.63 -11.67
C ASP A 111 14.98 -5.92 -11.25
N GLU A 112 14.12 -6.22 -12.22
CA GLU A 112 12.77 -6.71 -11.95
C GLU A 112 12.81 -8.19 -11.53
N VAL A 113 12.49 -8.46 -10.26
CA VAL A 113 12.40 -9.82 -9.70
C VAL A 113 10.93 -10.23 -9.65
N PRO A 114 10.51 -11.29 -10.36
CA PRO A 114 9.13 -11.75 -10.36
C PRO A 114 8.76 -12.37 -9.01
N LEU A 115 7.56 -12.07 -8.54
CA LEU A 115 6.96 -12.65 -7.35
C LEU A 115 5.90 -13.70 -7.71
N PRO A 116 5.75 -14.75 -6.88
CA PRO A 116 4.68 -15.72 -7.08
C PRO A 116 3.31 -15.05 -6.87
N VAL A 117 2.41 -15.25 -7.83
CA VAL A 117 1.02 -14.79 -7.77
C VAL A 117 0.12 -15.99 -7.56
N THR A 118 -0.75 -15.90 -6.55
CA THR A 118 -1.77 -16.91 -6.26
C THR A 118 -3.16 -16.38 -6.59
N LEU A 119 -4.10 -17.30 -6.80
CA LEU A 119 -5.52 -17.04 -7.06
C LEU A 119 -6.34 -17.75 -5.98
N PRO A 120 -6.43 -17.19 -4.75
CA PRO A 120 -7.10 -17.87 -3.64
C PRO A 120 -8.59 -18.12 -3.93
N GLU A 121 -9.22 -17.26 -4.71
CA GLU A 121 -10.62 -17.34 -5.09
C GLU A 121 -10.85 -16.63 -6.45
N PRO A 122 -11.96 -16.92 -7.14
CA PRO A 122 -12.34 -16.16 -8.33
C PRO A 122 -12.38 -14.66 -8.05
N GLY A 123 -11.79 -13.88 -8.96
CA GLY A 123 -11.82 -12.42 -8.86
C GLY A 123 -10.79 -11.80 -7.90
N ARG A 124 -9.81 -12.57 -7.42
CA ARG A 124 -8.72 -12.03 -6.59
C ARG A 124 -7.37 -12.66 -6.93
N THR A 125 -6.37 -11.81 -7.18
CA THR A 125 -4.96 -12.22 -7.16
C THR A 125 -4.31 -11.89 -5.82
N GLU A 126 -3.22 -12.57 -5.47
CA GLU A 126 -2.44 -12.25 -4.28
C GLU A 126 -0.95 -12.51 -4.50
N ALA A 127 -0.13 -11.50 -4.18
CA ALA A 127 1.32 -11.60 -4.09
C ALA A 127 1.81 -10.96 -2.79
N TRP A 128 2.92 -11.47 -2.25
CA TRP A 128 3.50 -11.01 -0.99
C TRP A 128 4.69 -10.10 -1.27
N VAL A 129 4.61 -8.85 -0.84
CA VAL A 129 5.63 -7.81 -1.04
C VAL A 129 6.21 -7.33 0.30
N GLY A 130 7.45 -6.86 0.27
CA GLY A 130 8.10 -6.23 1.41
C GLY A 130 7.66 -4.78 1.63
N GLN A 131 8.09 -4.21 2.76
CA GLN A 131 7.99 -2.78 3.05
C GLN A 131 9.02 -1.99 2.25
N GLY A 132 8.70 -0.75 1.86
CA GLY A 132 9.62 0.09 1.10
C GLY A 132 9.93 -0.45 -0.30
N ALA A 133 9.18 -1.45 -0.76
CA ALA A 133 9.41 -2.13 -2.03
C ALA A 133 8.82 -1.30 -3.18
N GLU A 134 9.56 -1.21 -4.28
CA GLU A 134 9.01 -0.77 -5.55
C GLU A 134 8.36 -1.98 -6.22
N VAL A 135 7.06 -1.90 -6.42
CA VAL A 135 6.22 -3.00 -6.91
C VAL A 135 5.72 -2.62 -8.30
N ILE A 136 5.81 -3.57 -9.22
CA ILE A 136 5.33 -3.45 -10.59
C ILE A 136 4.29 -4.54 -10.83
N ILE A 137 3.10 -4.14 -11.26
CA ILE A 137 2.00 -5.06 -11.55
C ILE A 137 1.58 -4.85 -13.01
N ARG A 138 1.49 -5.94 -13.79
CA ARG A 138 1.07 -5.91 -15.20
C ARG A 138 0.02 -6.99 -15.48
N TRP A 139 -0.89 -6.74 -16.42
CA TRP A 139 -1.95 -7.67 -16.84
C TRP A 139 -2.33 -7.55 -18.31
#